data_AF-A0A8X6QQD6-F1
#
_entry.id   AF-A0A8X6QQD6-F1
#
_cell.length_a   1.000
_cell.length_b   1.000
_cell.length_c   1.000
_cell.angle_alpha   90.00
_cell.angle_beta   90.00
_cell.angle_gamma   90.00
#
_symmetry.space_group_name_H-M   'P 1'
#
loop_
_entity.id
_entity.type
_entity.pdbx_description
1 polymer ?
#
loop_
_entity_poly.entity_id
_entity_poly.type
_entity_poly.pdbx_seq_one_letter_code
_entity_poly.pdbx_strand_id
1 'polypeptide(L)' 'MKSAIQKKTTLSNLRESFVVVRKGLPNTAYNTIKAMSSLGFETLEHTLYSPYLANSDFGHFGAFELIQTLDSLELSRKL' A
#
# COMPACT_ATOMS: atom_id res chain seq x y z
N MET A 1 -5.16 41.50 20.51
CA MET A 1 -4.26 40.31 20.53
C MET A 1 -5.10 39.08 20.21
N LYS A 2 -5.01 38.53 18.99
CA LYS A 2 -5.81 37.36 18.60
C LYS A 2 -5.02 36.10 18.96
N SER A 3 -5.58 35.32 19.90
CA SER A 3 -5.06 34.07 20.42
C SER A 3 -4.77 33.08 19.28
N ALA A 4 -3.56 32.55 19.25
CA ALA A 4 -3.19 31.41 18.42
C ALA A 4 -4.02 30.21 18.90
N ILE A 5 -5.14 29.97 18.20
CA ILE A 5 -5.80 28.67 18.19
C ILE A 5 -4.82 27.75 17.46
N GLN A 6 -3.82 27.27 18.22
CA GLN A 6 -3.10 26.05 17.88
C GLN A 6 -4.18 25.01 17.67
N LYS A 7 -4.41 24.64 16.41
CA LYS A 7 -5.07 23.41 16.02
C LYS A 7 -4.20 22.26 16.54
N LYS A 8 -4.28 22.04 17.85
CA LYS A 8 -3.97 20.76 18.49
C LYS A 8 -5.14 19.86 18.11
N THR A 9 -5.21 19.51 16.82
CA THR A 9 -5.97 18.34 16.39
C THR A 9 -5.32 17.20 17.16
N THR A 10 -5.98 16.80 18.23
CA THR A 10 -5.56 15.70 19.09
C THR A 10 -5.29 14.51 18.19
N LEU A 11 -4.07 13.97 18.24
CA LEU A 11 -3.63 12.76 17.54
C LEU A 11 -4.47 11.50 17.88
N SER A 12 -5.57 11.63 18.62
CA SER A 12 -6.41 10.55 19.14
C SER A 12 -7.21 9.80 18.07
N ASN A 13 -7.17 10.21 16.80
CA ASN A 13 -7.87 9.54 15.69
C ASN A 13 -6.93 8.86 14.68
N LEU A 14 -5.61 8.85 14.91
CA LEU A 14 -4.69 8.06 14.10
C LEU A 14 -4.84 6.60 14.50
N ARG A 15 -5.71 5.87 13.78
CA ARG A 15 -5.64 4.41 13.74
C ARG A 15 -4.20 4.04 13.37
N GLU A 16 -3.61 3.13 14.13
CA GLU A 16 -2.27 2.59 13.84
C GLU A 16 -2.19 2.24 12.35
N SER A 17 -1.19 2.80 11.67
CA SER A 17 -0.99 2.58 10.25
C SER A 17 0.02 1.46 10.09
N PHE A 18 -0.45 0.33 9.55
CA PHE A 18 0.38 -0.84 9.28
C PHE A 18 0.76 -0.86 7.80
N VAL A 19 1.97 -1.33 7.51
CA VAL A 19 2.42 -1.58 6.14
C VAL A 19 2.75 -3.05 5.99
N VAL A 20 2.12 -3.68 4.99
CA VAL A 20 2.43 -5.04 4.56
C VAL A 20 3.31 -4.93 3.32
N VAL A 21 4.58 -5.33 3.42
CA VAL A 21 5.53 -5.33 2.30
C VAL A 21 6.22 -6.68 2.18
N ARG A 22 6.46 -7.12 0.94
CA ARG A 22 7.18 -8.37 0.66
C ARG A 22 8.59 -8.31 1.24
N LYS A 23 9.00 -9.40 1.91
CA LYS A 23 10.39 -9.65 2.28
C LYS A 23 11.25 -9.75 1.01
N GLY A 24 12.26 -8.90 0.91
CA GLY A 24 13.16 -8.82 -0.24
C GLY A 24 13.77 -7.42 -0.37
N LEU A 25 14.97 -7.33 -0.97
CA LEU A 25 15.52 -6.03 -1.34
C LEU A 25 14.66 -5.41 -2.46
N PRO A 26 14.38 -4.10 -2.42
CA PRO A 26 14.92 -3.09 -1.50
C PRO A 26 14.12 -2.89 -0.20
N ASN A 27 13.00 -3.57 -0.01
CA ASN A 27 12.05 -3.33 1.09
C ASN A 27 12.62 -3.65 2.49
N THR A 28 13.58 -4.58 2.55
CA THR A 28 14.26 -4.95 3.81
C THR A 28 15.63 -4.28 3.98
N ALA A 29 15.98 -3.31 3.11
CA ALA A 29 17.21 -2.55 3.29
C ALA A 29 17.14 -1.70 4.57
N TYR A 30 18.26 -1.56 5.28
CA TYR A 30 18.32 -0.85 6.56
C TYR A 30 17.69 0.55 6.50
N ASN A 31 18.00 1.31 5.45
CA ASN A 31 17.48 2.67 5.27
C ASN A 31 15.95 2.68 5.10
N THR A 32 15.39 1.68 4.41
CA THR A 32 13.94 1.53 4.22
C THR A 32 13.26 1.22 5.54
N ILE A 33 13.77 0.25 6.30
CA ILE A 33 13.22 -0.12 7.62
C ILE A 33 13.30 1.06 8.59
N LYS A 34 14.44 1.76 8.62
CA LYS A 34 14.65 2.95 9.46
C LYS A 34 13.67 4.07 9.10
N ALA A 35 13.45 4.32 7.81
CA ALA A 35 12.48 5.31 7.35
C ALA A 35 11.05 4.94 7.77
N MET A 36 10.62 3.70 7.54
CA MET A 36 9.28 3.23 7.92
C MET A 36 9.04 3.33 9.43
N SER A 37 10.02 2.91 10.24
CA SER A 37 9.95 3.04 11.70
C SER A 37 9.88 4.50 12.15
N SER A 38 10.68 5.40 11.55
CA SER A 38 10.64 6.84 11.89
C SER A 38 9.31 7.53 11.56
N LEU A 39 8.57 6.99 10.59
CA LEU A 39 7.24 7.47 10.20
C LEU A 39 6.12 6.87 11.07
N GLY A 40 6.46 5.99 12.01
CA GLY A 40 5.50 5.32 12.90
C GLY A 40 4.73 4.19 12.23
N PHE A 41 5.22 3.64 11.11
CA PHE A 41 4.62 2.47 10.50
C PHE A 41 5.10 1.19 11.18
N GLU A 42 4.15 0.32 11.49
CA GLU A 42 4.45 -1.05 11.88
C GLU A 42 4.49 -1.94 10.63
N THR A 43 5.56 -2.72 10.48
CA THR A 43 5.72 -3.66 9.37
C THR A 43 5.18 -5.04 9.74
N LEU A 44 4.18 -5.51 9.02
CA LEU A 44 3.66 -6.87 9.19
C LEU A 44 4.52 -7.87 8.42
N GLU A 45 4.65 -9.08 8.96
CA GLU A 45 5.35 -10.16 8.27
C GLU A 45 4.61 -10.58 6.99
N HIS A 46 5.35 -10.72 5.89
CA HIS A 46 4.84 -11.24 4.63
C HIS A 46 5.71 -12.41 4.15
N THR A 47 5.05 -13.51 3.80
CA THR A 47 5.70 -14.74 3.33
C THR A 47 6.38 -14.53 1.97
N LEU A 48 7.50 -15.20 1.73
CA LEU A 48 8.20 -15.16 0.44
C LEU A 48 7.36 -15.85 -0.65
N TYR A 49 7.39 -15.31 -1.87
CA TYR A 49 6.72 -15.86 -3.05
C TYR A 49 5.22 -16.12 -2.90
N SER A 50 4.52 -15.33 -2.09
CA SER A 50 3.07 -15.43 -1.88
C SER A 50 2.31 -14.23 -2.45
N PRO A 51 2.24 -14.04 -3.78
CA PRO A 51 1.56 -12.90 -4.41
C PRO A 51 0.05 -12.88 -4.12
N TYR A 52 -0.57 -14.04 -3.93
CA TYR A 52 -1.99 -14.17 -3.54
C TYR A 52 -2.29 -13.68 -2.11
N LEU A 53 -1.28 -13.41 -1.28
CA LEU A 53 -1.46 -12.76 0.03
C LEU A 53 -1.27 -11.24 -0.06
N ALA A 54 -0.64 -10.74 -1.13
CA ALA A 54 -0.46 -9.32 -1.37
C ALA A 54 -1.67 -8.76 -2.13
N ASN A 55 -2.53 -8.00 -1.43
CA ASN A 55 -3.73 -7.40 -2.04
C ASN A 55 -3.42 -6.53 -3.28
N SER A 56 -2.23 -5.95 -3.35
CA SER A 56 -1.77 -5.24 -4.53
C SER A 56 -1.74 -6.14 -5.76
N ASP A 57 -1.25 -7.37 -5.64
CA ASP A 57 -1.01 -8.26 -6.78
C ASP A 57 -2.31 -8.86 -7.29
N PHE A 58 -3.06 -9.57 -6.44
CA PHE A 58 -4.29 -10.26 -6.89
C PHE A 58 -5.49 -9.31 -7.01
N GLY A 59 -5.59 -8.33 -6.11
CA GLY A 59 -6.73 -7.43 -6.03
C GLY A 59 -6.58 -6.27 -7.01
N HIS A 60 -5.57 -5.43 -6.80
CA HIS A 60 -5.41 -4.20 -7.57
C HIS A 60 -4.88 -4.45 -8.99
N PHE A 61 -3.73 -5.09 -9.12
CA PHE A 61 -3.10 -5.35 -10.42
C PHE A 61 -3.84 -6.44 -11.20
N GLY A 62 -4.28 -7.52 -10.54
CA GLY A 62 -5.09 -8.55 -11.17
C GLY A 62 -6.40 -8.02 -11.77
N ALA A 63 -7.12 -7.13 -11.06
CA ALA A 63 -8.32 -6.51 -11.61
C ALA A 63 -8.01 -5.59 -12.81
N PHE A 64 -6.89 -4.86 -12.76
CA PHE A 64 -6.47 -3.98 -13.85
C PHE A 64 -6.19 -4.77 -15.14
N GLU A 65 -5.44 -5.88 -15.04
CA GLU A 65 -5.17 -6.76 -16.19
C GLU A 65 -6.46 -7.37 -16.77
N LEU A 66 -7.40 -7.76 -15.90
CA LEU A 66 -8.69 -8.32 -16.32
C LEU A 66 -9.50 -7.30 -17.13
N ILE A 67 -9.58 -6.05 -16.66
CA ILE A 67 -10.32 -4.97 -17.35
C ILE A 67 -9.72 -4.71 -18.74
N GLN A 68 -8.39 -4.58 -18.83
CA GLN A 68 -7.72 -4.37 -20.12
C GLN A 68 -7.95 -5.53 -21.10
N THR A 69 -7.99 -6.76 -20.60
CA THR A 69 -8.26 -7.94 -21.40
C THR A 69 -9.70 -7.95 -21.91
N LEU A 70 -10.67 -7.61 -21.06
CA LEU A 70 -12.08 -7.53 -21.45
C LEU A 70 -12.32 -6.44 -22.50
N ASP A 71 -11.74 -5.26 -22.33
CA ASP A 71 -11.83 -4.16 -23.30
C ASP A 71 -11.27 -4.57 -24.67
N SER A 72 -10.15 -5.30 -24.69
CA SER A 72 -9.53 -5.81 -25.91
C SER A 72 -10.39 -6.87 -26.61
N LEU A 73 -11.06 -7.73 -25.85
CA LEU A 73 -11.97 -8.75 -26.36
C LEU A 73 -13.27 -8.14 -26.91
N GLU A 74 -13.81 -7.11 -26.26
CA GLU A 74 -14.97 -6.37 -26.76
C GLU A 74 -14.66 -5.62 -28.06
N LEU A 75 -13.46 -5.02 -28.16
CA LEU A 75 -13.01 -4.37 -29.39
C LEU A 75 -12.89 -5.38 -30.55
N SER A 76 -12.32 -6.56 -30.26
CA SER A 76 -12.16 -7.64 -31.26
C SER A 76 -13.49 -8.23 -31.74
N ARG A 77 -14.56 -8.12 -30.94
CA ARG A 77 -15.92 -8.54 -31.33
C ARG A 77 -16.67 -7.54 -32.20
N LYS A 78 -16.19 -6.28 -32.28
CA LYS A 78 -16.84 -5.19 -33.03
C LYS A 78 -16.22 -4.96 -34.42
N LEU A 79 -15.12 -5.64 -34.74
CA LEU A 79 -14.45 -5.64 -36.05
C LEU A 79 -14.87 -6.87 -36.85
#